data_AF-A0A918WKD7-F1
#
_entry.id   AF-A0A918WKD7-F1
#
_cell.length_a   1.000
_cell.length_b   1.000
_cell.length_c   1.000
_cell.angle_alpha   90.00
_cell.angle_beta   90.00
_cell.angle_gamma   90.00
#
_symmetry.space_group_name_H-M   'P 1'
#
loop_
_entity.id
_entity.type
_entity.pdbx_description
1 polymer ?
#
loop_
_entity_poly.entity_id
_entity_poly.type
_entity_poly.pdbx_seq_one_letter_code
_entity_poly.pdbx_strand_id
1 'polypeptide(L)'
;MAEKKGKRASLKLVREGHRLLTDDGQDIMTLAEQNQFKVAAVASAIGAQVQELENAIKKATGSGPKEYFRTHRIILAQRYLRMGYGADQIVSLLGFSHYTHLAREVKLFYGMTITAWTKTEQARCMDPGFSFG
;
A
#
# COMPACT_ATOMS: atom_id res chain seq x y z
N MET A 1 -22.54 0.00 25.92
CA MET A 1 -21.21 0.51 25.49
C MET A 1 -21.06 0.14 24.02
N ALA A 2 -21.11 0.98 22.99
CA ALA A 2 -21.19 2.41 22.85
C ALA A 2 -22.17 2.74 21.70
N GLU A 3 -23.03 3.72 21.96
CA GLU A 3 -23.92 4.35 21.00
C GLU A 3 -23.16 5.51 20.35
N LYS A 4 -22.88 5.48 19.05
CA LYS A 4 -22.64 6.69 18.24
C LYS A 4 -23.10 6.53 16.79
N LYS A 5 -24.34 7.00 16.59
CA LYS A 5 -24.78 7.99 15.59
C LYS A 5 -24.54 7.70 14.11
N GLY A 6 -25.67 7.59 13.41
CA GLY A 6 -25.81 8.16 12.08
C GLY A 6 -25.33 9.62 12.07
N LYS A 7 -24.27 9.87 11.30
CA LYS A 7 -23.90 11.18 10.81
C LYS A 7 -23.25 10.93 9.45
N ARG A 8 -23.89 11.44 8.39
CA ARG A 8 -23.33 11.51 7.03
C ARG A 8 -22.12 12.45 7.05
N ALA A 9 -21.03 12.03 7.69
CA ALA A 9 -19.80 12.80 7.73
C ALA A 9 -19.02 12.42 6.48
N SER A 10 -19.12 13.27 5.45
CA SER A 10 -18.29 13.18 4.26
C SER A 10 -16.85 12.93 4.69
N LEU A 11 -16.30 11.76 4.37
CA LEU A 11 -14.94 11.41 4.74
C LEU A 11 -13.99 12.52 4.23
N LYS A 12 -13.44 13.31 5.15
CA LYS A 12 -12.48 14.35 4.83
C LYS A 12 -11.09 13.74 4.92
N LEU A 13 -10.49 13.55 3.74
CA LEU A 13 -9.07 13.22 3.65
C LEU A 13 -8.29 14.50 3.44
N VAL A 14 -7.35 14.75 4.35
CA VAL A 14 -6.37 15.82 4.21
C VAL A 14 -5.14 15.20 3.58
N ARG A 15 -4.72 15.75 2.43
CA ARG A 15 -3.49 15.33 1.79
C ARG A 15 -2.32 16.11 2.40
N GLU A 16 -1.50 15.42 3.17
CA GLU A 16 -0.26 15.97 3.73
C GLU A 16 0.93 15.40 2.95
N GLY A 17 1.35 16.11 1.88
CA GLY A 17 2.38 15.65 0.96
C GLY A 17 1.99 14.36 0.22
N HIS A 18 2.60 13.23 0.61
CA HIS A 18 2.33 11.90 0.08
C HIS A 18 1.36 11.08 0.94
N ARG A 19 1.00 11.58 2.12
CA ARG A 19 0.13 10.92 3.09
C ARG A 19 -1.30 11.39 2.97
N LEU A 20 -2.24 10.48 3.18
CA LEU A 20 -3.67 10.78 3.24
C LEU A 20 -4.14 10.54 4.66
N LEU A 21 -4.34 11.62 5.40
CA LEU A 21 -4.77 11.59 6.79
C LEU A 21 -6.29 11.73 6.85
N THR A 22 -6.93 10.91 7.68
CA THR A 22 -8.33 11.11 8.07
C THR A 22 -8.44 12.30 9.03
N ASP A 23 -9.68 12.75 9.27
CA ASP A 23 -9.99 13.75 10.30
C ASP A 23 -9.48 13.34 11.70
N ASP A 24 -9.44 12.03 11.97
CA ASP A 24 -8.92 11.43 13.20
C ASP A 24 -7.38 11.36 13.25
N GLY A 25 -6.69 11.86 12.21
CA GLY A 25 -5.23 11.83 12.09
C GLY A 25 -4.66 10.46 11.68
N GLN A 26 -5.52 9.50 11.31
CA GLN A 26 -5.07 8.18 10.87
C GLN A 26 -4.65 8.20 9.40
N ASP A 27 -3.51 7.60 9.10
CA ASP A 27 -3.04 7.48 7.72
C ASP A 27 -3.76 6.32 7.00
N ILE A 28 -4.44 6.65 5.90
CA ILE A 28 -5.16 5.67 5.06
C ILE A 28 -4.22 4.59 4.52
N MET A 29 -2.95 4.90 4.26
CA MET A 29 -1.97 3.92 3.81
C MET A 29 -1.64 2.92 4.92
N THR A 30 -1.45 3.39 6.15
CA THR A 30 -1.21 2.52 7.31
C THR A 30 -2.41 1.63 7.58
N LEU A 31 -3.63 2.18 7.51
CA LEU A 31 -4.85 1.40 7.64
C LEU A 31 -4.98 0.36 6.52
N ALA A 32 -4.56 0.70 5.30
CA ALA A 32 -4.52 -0.24 4.20
C ALA A 32 -3.56 -1.39 4.47
N GLU A 33 -2.35 -1.11 4.97
CA GLU A 33 -1.38 -2.13 5.33
C GLU A 33 -1.96 -3.10 6.38
N GLN A 34 -2.53 -2.55 7.46
CA GLN A 34 -3.17 -3.34 8.53
C GLN A 34 -4.34 -4.19 8.03
N ASN A 35 -5.05 -3.72 7.00
CA ASN A 35 -6.21 -4.39 6.42
C ASN A 35 -5.91 -5.12 5.10
N GLN A 36 -4.63 -5.43 4.83
CA GLN A 36 -4.19 -6.14 3.63
C GLN A 36 -4.69 -5.51 2.32
N PHE A 37 -4.75 -4.18 2.26
CA PHE A 37 -5.10 -3.36 1.11
C PHE A 37 -6.53 -3.60 0.60
N LYS A 38 -7.42 -4.09 1.47
CA LYS A 38 -8.85 -4.25 1.17
C LYS A 38 -9.61 -2.96 1.46
N VAL A 39 -10.08 -2.31 0.40
CA VAL A 39 -10.88 -1.05 0.47
C VAL A 39 -12.05 -1.17 1.45
N ALA A 40 -12.77 -2.30 1.41
CA ALA A 40 -13.92 -2.54 2.28
C ALA A 40 -13.55 -2.66 3.77
N ALA A 41 -12.39 -3.25 4.07
CA ALA A 41 -11.91 -3.41 5.43
C ALA A 41 -11.36 -2.08 5.98
N VAL A 42 -10.63 -1.30 5.16
CA VAL A 42 -10.21 0.06 5.52
C VAL A 42 -11.41 0.97 5.78
N ALA A 43 -12.42 0.93 4.93
CA ALA A 43 -13.64 1.70 5.10
C ALA A 43 -14.37 1.31 6.41
N SER A 44 -14.50 0.00 6.67
CA SER A 44 -15.07 -0.48 7.95
C SER A 44 -14.24 -0.05 9.16
N ALA A 45 -12.90 -0.08 9.06
CA ALA A 45 -12.01 0.28 10.15
C ALA A 45 -12.13 1.75 10.57
N ILE A 46 -12.43 2.65 9.63
CA ILE A 46 -12.64 4.09 9.88
C ILE A 46 -14.12 4.46 10.06
N GLY A 47 -15.03 3.47 10.08
CA GLY A 47 -16.47 3.70 10.18
C GLY A 47 -17.08 4.40 8.97
N ALA A 48 -16.45 4.32 7.79
CA ALA A 48 -16.94 4.89 6.55
C ALA A 48 -17.48 3.83 5.60
N GLN A 49 -18.31 4.25 4.66
CA GLN A 49 -18.77 3.39 3.58
C GLN A 49 -17.70 3.28 2.50
N VAL A 50 -17.64 2.13 1.80
CA VAL A 50 -16.67 1.89 0.72
C VAL A 50 -16.71 3.04 -0.29
N GLN A 51 -17.90 3.39 -0.80
CA GLN A 51 -18.07 4.47 -1.77
C GLN A 51 -17.55 5.83 -1.28
N GLU A 52 -17.67 6.16 0.00
CA GLU A 52 -17.15 7.43 0.54
C GLU A 52 -15.63 7.43 0.57
N LEU A 53 -15.01 6.32 0.98
CA LEU A 53 -13.56 6.15 0.91
C LEU A 53 -13.06 6.20 -0.55
N GLU A 54 -13.75 5.54 -1.46
CA GLU A 54 -13.41 5.54 -2.88
C GLU A 54 -13.45 6.96 -3.47
N ASN A 55 -14.52 7.71 -3.14
CA ASN A 55 -14.73 9.06 -3.65
C ASN A 55 -13.72 10.04 -3.01
N ALA A 56 -13.45 9.89 -1.71
CA ALA A 56 -12.46 10.72 -1.02
C ALA A 56 -11.04 10.47 -1.52
N ILE A 57 -10.63 9.21 -1.71
CA ILE A 57 -9.32 8.87 -2.30
C ILE A 57 -9.22 9.44 -3.71
N LYS A 58 -10.25 9.21 -4.55
CA LYS A 58 -10.29 9.75 -5.90
C LYS A 58 -10.20 11.28 -5.91
N LYS A 59 -10.86 11.96 -4.97
CA LYS A 59 -10.80 13.42 -4.83
C LYS A 59 -9.42 13.90 -4.36
N ALA A 60 -8.75 13.15 -3.49
CA ALA A 60 -7.44 13.52 -2.94
C ALA A 60 -6.26 13.20 -3.87
N THR A 61 -6.35 12.12 -4.64
CA THR A 61 -5.25 11.60 -5.48
C THR A 61 -5.52 11.64 -6.98
N GLY A 62 -6.77 11.84 -7.41
CA GLY A 62 -7.19 11.79 -8.81
C GLY A 62 -7.33 10.37 -9.37
N SER A 63 -6.69 9.38 -8.74
CA SER A 63 -6.69 7.97 -9.18
C SER A 63 -7.71 7.13 -8.40
N GLY A 64 -8.17 6.04 -9.04
CA GLY A 64 -9.07 5.10 -8.39
C GLY A 64 -8.41 4.43 -7.17
N PRO A 65 -9.19 4.13 -6.12
CA PRO A 65 -8.69 3.58 -4.85
C PRO A 65 -7.96 2.25 -5.06
N LYS A 66 -8.47 1.41 -5.99
CA LYS A 66 -7.85 0.14 -6.35
C LYS A 66 -6.43 0.32 -6.90
N GLU A 67 -6.20 1.34 -7.71
CA GLU A 67 -4.88 1.64 -8.28
C GLU A 67 -3.95 2.28 -7.25
N TYR A 68 -4.52 3.11 -6.37
CA TYR A 68 -3.78 3.73 -5.28
C TYR A 68 -3.21 2.69 -4.31
N PHE A 69 -4.03 1.72 -3.89
CA PHE A 69 -3.56 0.64 -3.01
C PHE A 69 -2.55 -0.28 -3.71
N ARG A 70 -2.72 -0.56 -5.01
CA ARG A 70 -1.73 -1.32 -5.79
C ARG A 70 -0.38 -0.61 -5.84
N THR A 71 -0.40 0.67 -6.15
CA THR A 71 0.80 1.51 -6.19
C THR A 71 1.49 1.52 -4.82
N HIS A 72 0.72 1.67 -3.74
CA HIS A 72 1.27 1.66 -2.41
C HIS A 72 1.90 0.31 -2.02
N ARG A 73 1.28 -0.82 -2.40
CA ARG A 73 1.88 -2.17 -2.22
C ARG A 73 3.24 -2.29 -2.90
N ILE A 74 3.36 -1.77 -4.12
CA ILE A 74 4.60 -1.81 -4.89
C ILE A 74 5.68 -0.93 -4.24
N ILE A 75 5.31 0.25 -3.74
CA ILE A 75 6.23 1.15 -3.03
C ILE A 75 6.72 0.50 -1.72
N LEU A 76 5.85 -0.18 -0.97
CA LEU A 76 6.25 -0.92 0.23
C LEU A 76 7.16 -2.10 -0.12
N ALA A 77 6.82 -2.86 -1.16
CA ALA A 77 7.69 -3.92 -1.67
C ALA A 77 9.08 -3.36 -2.00
N GLN A 78 9.15 -2.20 -2.66
CA GLN A 78 10.41 -1.53 -2.97
C GLN A 78 11.20 -1.20 -1.70
N ARG A 79 10.51 -0.68 -0.69
CA ARG A 79 11.13 -0.29 0.58
C ARG A 79 11.73 -1.50 1.29
N TYR A 80 11.00 -2.62 1.39
CA TYR A 80 11.53 -3.86 1.96
C TYR A 80 12.70 -4.39 1.15
N LEU A 81 12.63 -4.31 -0.17
CA LEU A 81 13.70 -4.80 -1.01
C LEU A 81 14.98 -3.96 -0.87
N ARG A 82 14.86 -2.64 -0.70
CA ARG A 82 15.99 -1.77 -0.33
C ARG A 82 16.51 -2.03 1.07
N MET A 83 15.67 -2.48 2.00
CA MET A 83 16.13 -2.92 3.33
C MET A 83 16.87 -4.27 3.29
N GLY A 84 16.95 -4.93 2.12
CA GLY A 84 17.64 -6.21 1.95
C GLY A 84 16.73 -7.44 2.11
N TYR A 85 15.41 -7.26 2.19
CA TYR A 85 14.50 -8.40 2.24
C TYR A 85 14.44 -9.10 0.88
N GLY A 86 14.53 -10.43 0.91
CA GLY A 86 14.31 -11.28 -0.27
C GLY A 86 12.87 -11.21 -0.77
N ALA A 87 12.66 -11.38 -2.08
CA ALA A 87 11.32 -11.29 -2.67
C ALA A 87 10.31 -12.28 -2.06
N ASP A 88 10.76 -13.44 -1.61
CA ASP A 88 9.94 -14.44 -0.91
C ASP A 88 9.42 -13.93 0.46
N GLN A 89 10.30 -13.26 1.22
CA GLN A 89 9.94 -12.60 2.48
C GLN A 89 8.91 -11.48 2.24
N ILE A 90 9.11 -10.70 1.17
CA ILE A 90 8.20 -9.61 0.79
C ILE A 90 6.81 -10.14 0.42
N VAL A 91 6.73 -11.28 -0.28
CA VAL A 91 5.45 -11.95 -0.60
C VAL A 91 4.70 -12.31 0.68
N SER A 92 5.41 -12.89 1.66
CA SER A 92 4.83 -13.24 2.96
C SER A 92 4.40 -12.00 3.76
N LEU A 93 5.24 -10.96 3.81
CA LEU A 93 4.97 -9.71 4.53
C LEU A 93 3.77 -8.95 3.95
N LEU A 94 3.62 -8.92 2.63
CA LEU A 94 2.52 -8.23 1.96
C LEU A 94 1.22 -9.06 1.89
N GLY A 95 1.25 -10.29 2.40
CA GLY A 95 0.12 -11.21 2.40
C GLY A 95 -0.27 -11.70 1.00
N PHE A 96 0.69 -11.79 0.08
CA PHE A 96 0.45 -12.42 -1.23
C PHE A 96 0.56 -13.94 -1.09
N SER A 97 -0.36 -14.66 -1.72
CA SER A 97 -0.30 -16.13 -1.74
C SER A 97 0.90 -16.65 -2.55
N HIS A 98 1.29 -15.94 -3.60
CA HIS A 98 2.34 -16.40 -4.51
C HIS A 98 3.18 -15.26 -5.08
N TYR A 99 4.45 -15.55 -5.30
CA TYR A 99 5.43 -14.70 -5.98
C TYR A 99 4.93 -14.16 -7.33
N THR A 100 4.21 -14.97 -8.09
CA THR A 100 3.68 -14.60 -9.42
C THR A 100 2.71 -13.42 -9.36
N HIS A 101 1.94 -13.27 -8.28
CA HIS A 101 1.04 -12.11 -8.11
C HIS A 101 1.82 -10.82 -7.92
N LEU A 102 2.84 -10.85 -7.05
CA LEU A 102 3.74 -9.72 -6.85
C LEU A 102 4.48 -9.39 -8.16
N ALA A 103 4.99 -10.41 -8.86
CA ALA A 103 5.68 -10.25 -10.12
C ALA A 103 4.84 -9.56 -11.20
N ARG A 104 3.55 -9.92 -11.29
CA ARG A 104 2.60 -9.31 -12.24
C ARG A 104 2.37 -7.84 -11.92
N GLU A 105 2.19 -7.51 -10.65
CA GLU A 105 1.96 -6.13 -10.22
C GLU A 105 3.21 -5.27 -10.44
N VAL A 106 4.41 -5.78 -10.11
CA VAL A 106 5.70 -5.11 -10.39
C VAL A 106 5.88 -4.86 -11.88
N LYS A 107 5.55 -5.85 -12.71
CA LYS A 107 5.64 -5.72 -14.17
C LYS A 107 4.66 -4.67 -14.72
N LEU A 108 3.44 -4.61 -14.19
CA LEU A 108 2.46 -3.60 -14.57
C LEU A 108 2.91 -2.19 -14.16
N PHE A 109 3.57 -2.06 -13.00
CA PHE A 109 3.95 -0.76 -12.46
C PHE A 109 5.27 -0.23 -13.03
N TYR A 110 6.32 -1.05 -13.03
CA TYR A 110 7.67 -0.65 -13.46
C TYR A 110 8.01 -1.05 -14.90
N GLY A 111 7.14 -1.83 -15.57
CA GLY A 111 7.41 -2.33 -16.93
C GLY A 111 8.52 -3.38 -17.02
N MET A 112 9.07 -3.83 -15.89
CA MET A 112 10.18 -4.77 -15.83
C MET A 112 9.85 -6.01 -14.99
N THR A 113 10.60 -7.10 -15.18
CA THR A 113 10.41 -8.31 -14.38
C THR A 113 10.83 -8.07 -12.93
N ILE A 114 10.17 -8.77 -12.01
CA ILE A 114 10.50 -8.70 -10.58
C ILE A 114 11.96 -9.08 -10.31
N THR A 115 12.53 -10.05 -11.01
CA THR A 115 13.96 -10.40 -10.89
C THR A 115 14.88 -9.27 -11.34
N ALA A 116 14.58 -8.60 -12.47
CA ALA A 116 15.36 -7.45 -12.94
C ALA A 116 15.23 -6.25 -11.99
N TRP A 117 14.03 -6.01 -11.47
CA TRP A 117 13.76 -4.99 -10.47
C TRP A 117 14.52 -5.26 -9.17
N THR A 118 14.44 -6.49 -8.64
CA THR A 118 15.18 -6.92 -7.44
C THR A 118 16.68 -6.76 -7.64
N LYS A 119 17.21 -7.16 -8.80
CA LYS A 119 18.64 -6.99 -9.13
C LYS A 119 19.03 -5.53 -9.20
N THR A 120 18.19 -4.67 -9.79
CA THR A 120 18.45 -3.24 -9.95
C THR A 120 18.44 -2.52 -8.60
N GLU A 121 17.44 -2.79 -7.77
CA GLU A 121 17.31 -2.16 -6.46
C GLU A 121 18.35 -2.71 -5.47
N GLN A 122 18.72 -4.00 -5.54
CA GLN A 122 19.86 -4.54 -4.80
C GLN A 122 21.18 -3.93 -5.29
N ALA A 123 21.39 -3.76 -6.60
CA ALA A 123 22.59 -3.10 -7.12
C ALA A 123 22.69 -1.62 -6.67
N ARG A 124 21.56 -0.97 -6.42
CA ARG A 124 21.49 0.38 -5.85
C ARG A 124 21.76 0.43 -4.34
N CYS A 125 21.53 -0.67 -3.63
CA CYS A 125 21.66 -0.74 -2.17
C CYS A 125 22.89 -1.52 -1.70
N MET A 126 23.49 -2.34 -2.56
CA MET A 126 24.79 -2.97 -2.33
C MET A 126 25.88 -1.91 -2.38
N ASP A 127 26.19 -1.37 -1.21
CA ASP A 127 27.59 -1.33 -0.80
C ASP A 127 28.12 -2.78 -0.85
N PRO A 128 29.25 -3.06 -1.53
CA PRO A 128 29.72 -4.42 -1.84
C PRO A 128 30.26 -5.22 -0.63
N GLY A 129 29.57 -5.19 0.52
CA GLY A 129 30.04 -5.77 1.78
C GLY A 129 29.19 -6.90 2.40
N PHE A 130 27.95 -7.12 1.98
CA PHE A 130 27.07 -8.08 2.68
C PHE A 130 26.84 -9.36 1.85
N SER A 131 27.71 -10.36 2.06
CA SER A 131 27.48 -11.74 1.61
C SER A 131 26.45 -12.41 2.53
N PHE A 132 25.39 -12.97 1.95
CA PHE A 132 24.54 -13.95 2.63
C PHE A 132 25.09 -15.34 2.29
N GLY A 133 25.56 -16.06 3.31
CA GLY A 133 25.95 -17.48 3.23
C GLY A 133 24.77 -18.41 3.40
#